data_AF-A0A672FN01-F1
#
_entry.id   AF-A0A672FN01-F1
#
_cell.length_a   1.000
_cell.length_b   1.000
_cell.length_c   1.000
_cell.angle_alpha   90.00
_cell.angle_beta   90.00
_cell.angle_gamma   90.00
#
_symmetry.space_group_name_H-M   'P 1'
#
loop_
_entity.id
_entity.type
_entity.pdbx_description
1 polymer ?
#
loop_
_entity_poly.entity_id
_entity_poly.type
_entity_poly.pdbx_seq_one_letter_code
_entity_poly.pdbx_strand_id
1 'polypeptide(L)'
;MWICGSLVLTCSVCSTVDSAAVVANMTCKKPDQKTRPYLKAHLPKRLHFANSRRIEDVGVLVEPRWLFERFAPVLNSGSLTFCSGGNHGWDNDLDSMHALFLSFGPQFQSRTEVEPFSNIELYNLMCDVLNISPADNNGTRGSLNHVLRTPPFSPAPPAEQSVPDQCPLLSLDPEDPLGCSCPGLVATAAERKHLPLGRPRNLQPGQSYCVLRHRGFVSAFSRRTSMPLWSAFTVDKPVRLTSDCLRPDVRIPPSQSQSCEDYAGAGDLVPAFLYPPNLNSTADERFDALLMSNVVPMFRQFKRIWDFFQNTLLKKYASVYNGVTVVTGPVFDQDYDGRADQDQNQQLVPGTNVSVPTHYFVVLTSCRDLNRPPSGCEGELQTVSFLLPHRDTNSESCRSSEVESEWVEDLMWFHQARVRDVEWITGLDFFQDSGRPIEELLRLKTRPTATPGSPV
;
A
#
# COMPACT_ATOMS: atom_id res chain seq x y z
N MET A 1 20.26 -6.26 13.84
CA MET A 1 21.00 -5.08 14.32
C MET A 1 21.15 -4.16 13.12
N TRP A 2 20.36 -3.10 13.07
CA TRP A 2 20.23 -2.26 11.88
C TRP A 2 21.13 -1.03 12.03
N ILE A 3 21.97 -0.78 11.02
CA ILE A 3 22.77 0.44 10.92
C ILE A 3 22.47 1.09 9.58
N CYS A 4 21.24 1.58 9.42
CA CYS A 4 21.06 2.76 8.57
C CYS A 4 21.95 3.86 9.14
N GLY A 5 22.56 4.67 8.26
CA GLY A 5 23.46 5.74 8.64
C GLY A 5 22.72 6.92 9.28
N SER A 6 22.26 6.76 10.53
CA SER A 6 21.68 7.83 11.34
C SER A 6 22.66 8.99 11.45
N LEU A 7 22.29 10.15 10.89
CA LEU A 7 23.12 11.36 10.95
C LEU A 7 22.98 11.99 12.34
N VAL A 8 23.79 11.52 13.30
CA VAL A 8 23.82 12.06 14.66
C VAL A 8 24.38 13.49 14.64
N LEU A 9 23.48 14.46 14.42
CA LEU A 9 23.75 15.89 14.54
C LEU A 9 23.90 16.26 16.02
N THR A 10 25.08 16.04 16.58
CA THR A 10 25.45 16.46 17.94
C THR A 10 25.42 17.99 18.05
N CYS A 11 24.27 18.54 18.39
CA CYS A 11 24.07 19.99 18.52
C CYS A 11 24.70 20.50 19.82
N SER A 12 25.77 21.29 19.71
CA SER A 12 26.37 22.05 20.83
C SER A 12 25.60 23.33 21.16
N VAL A 13 24.59 23.69 20.35
CA VAL A 13 23.66 24.80 20.56
C VAL A 13 22.25 24.27 20.29
N CYS A 14 21.32 24.50 21.22
CA CYS A 14 19.97 23.92 21.17
C CYS A 14 19.00 24.72 20.28
N SER A 15 19.35 24.89 19.01
CA SER A 15 18.42 25.34 17.96
C SER A 15 17.68 24.14 17.37
N THR A 16 16.37 24.27 17.14
CA THR A 16 15.58 23.28 16.40
C THR A 16 16.16 23.11 14.99
N VAL A 17 16.55 21.88 14.65
CA VAL A 17 17.04 21.55 13.30
C VAL A 17 15.85 21.53 12.35
N ASP A 18 15.93 22.29 11.26
CA ASP A 18 14.98 22.18 10.15
C ASP A 18 15.30 20.92 9.33
N SER A 19 14.74 19.80 9.77
CA SER A 19 14.89 18.49 9.12
C SER A 19 14.41 18.50 7.67
N ALA A 20 13.41 19.31 7.32
CA ALA A 20 12.88 19.41 5.97
C ALA A 20 13.86 20.16 5.03
N ALA A 21 14.42 21.28 5.48
CA ALA A 21 15.47 21.99 4.75
C ALA A 21 16.76 21.15 4.63
N VAL A 22 17.11 20.36 5.64
CA VAL A 22 18.24 19.43 5.59
C VAL A 22 18.02 18.35 4.52
N VAL A 23 16.83 17.73 4.46
CA VAL A 23 16.48 16.78 3.40
C VAL A 23 16.51 17.45 2.03
N ALA A 24 15.81 18.58 1.85
CA ALA A 24 15.77 19.31 0.58
C ALA A 24 17.15 19.79 0.08
N ASN A 25 18.08 20.07 1.00
CA ASN A 25 19.46 20.42 0.66
C ASN A 25 20.38 19.19 0.40
N MET A 26 19.88 17.97 0.59
CA MET A 26 20.52 16.74 0.12
C MET A 26 19.80 16.10 -1.07
N THR A 27 18.53 16.44 -1.33
CA THR A 27 17.74 15.88 -2.45
C THR A 27 18.29 16.33 -3.81
N CYS A 28 18.50 15.34 -4.70
CA CYS A 28 18.82 15.48 -6.13
C CYS A 28 19.97 16.44 -6.47
N LYS A 29 21.07 16.43 -5.71
CA LYS A 29 22.21 17.33 -5.96
C LYS A 29 23.16 16.86 -7.07
N LYS A 30 23.09 15.59 -7.47
CA LYS A 30 23.79 15.00 -8.63
C LYS A 30 22.91 13.94 -9.30
N PRO A 31 23.03 13.70 -10.62
CA PRO A 31 22.27 12.63 -11.30
C PRO A 31 22.55 11.24 -10.70
N ASP A 32 23.83 10.88 -10.54
CA ASP A 32 24.26 9.60 -9.99
C ASP A 32 24.39 9.61 -8.45
N GLN A 33 23.49 10.29 -7.74
CA GLN A 33 23.60 10.46 -6.29
C GLN A 33 23.34 9.14 -5.54
N LYS A 34 24.38 8.65 -4.87
CA LYS A 34 24.41 7.34 -4.17
C LYS A 34 23.74 7.32 -2.80
N THR A 35 22.95 8.35 -2.50
CA THR A 35 22.22 8.55 -1.26
C THR A 35 20.86 9.18 -1.52
N ARG A 36 19.82 8.71 -0.83
CA ARG A 36 18.47 9.28 -0.88
C ARG A 36 18.09 9.75 0.54
N PRO A 37 17.95 11.06 0.78
CA PRO A 37 17.57 11.59 2.08
C PRO A 37 16.04 11.57 2.25
N TYR A 38 15.59 11.26 3.45
CA TYR A 38 14.17 11.16 3.80
C TYR A 38 13.88 11.84 5.12
N LEU A 39 12.71 12.48 5.22
CA LEU A 39 12.05 12.60 6.52
C LEU A 39 11.57 11.21 6.92
N LYS A 40 11.76 10.78 8.18
CA LYS A 40 11.48 9.38 8.57
C LYS A 40 10.05 8.91 8.27
N ALA A 41 9.06 9.81 8.31
CA ALA A 41 7.67 9.53 7.94
C ALA A 41 7.46 9.19 6.44
N HIS A 42 8.40 9.57 5.56
CA HIS A 42 8.38 9.32 4.11
C HIS A 42 9.23 8.09 3.70
N LEU A 43 9.85 7.37 4.64
CA LEU A 43 10.53 6.11 4.33
C LEU A 43 9.52 5.03 3.90
N PRO A 44 9.89 4.09 3.00
CA PRO A 44 9.02 2.98 2.60
C PRO A 44 8.47 2.23 3.81
N LYS A 45 7.13 2.14 3.92
CA LYS A 45 6.45 1.66 5.13
C LYS A 45 6.82 0.22 5.53
N ARG A 46 7.24 -0.62 4.57
CA ARG A 46 7.80 -1.97 4.84
C ARG A 46 8.99 -1.98 5.82
N LEU A 47 9.71 -0.87 5.97
CA LEU A 47 10.85 -0.76 6.87
C LEU A 47 10.44 -0.58 8.36
N HIS A 48 9.20 -0.15 8.64
CA HIS A 48 8.68 0.14 9.99
C HIS A 48 9.63 1.01 10.85
N PHE A 49 10.37 1.92 10.21
CA PHE A 49 11.48 2.67 10.80
C PHE A 49 11.18 4.17 10.94
N ALA A 50 10.08 4.51 11.62
CA ALA A 50 9.64 5.90 11.82
C ALA A 50 9.17 6.21 13.25
N ASN A 51 8.23 5.45 13.82
CA ASN A 51 7.72 5.70 15.17
C ASN A 51 8.71 5.27 16.27
N SER A 52 9.72 6.11 16.49
CA SER A 52 10.50 6.15 17.71
C SER A 52 11.20 7.50 17.86
N ARG A 53 11.19 8.09 19.06
CA ARG A 53 12.01 9.27 19.39
C ARG A 53 13.53 9.02 19.35
N ARG A 54 13.96 7.77 19.11
CA ARG A 54 15.36 7.37 18.90
C ARG A 54 15.73 7.22 17.43
N ILE A 55 14.77 7.37 16.52
CA ILE A 55 15.03 7.46 15.08
C ILE A 55 15.01 8.95 14.73
N GLU A 56 16.14 9.45 14.27
CA GLU A 56 16.31 10.84 13.84
C GLU A 56 15.31 11.19 12.73
N ASP A 57 14.83 12.45 12.72
CA ASP A 57 13.85 12.90 11.75
C ASP A 57 14.37 12.87 10.30
N VAL A 58 15.70 12.89 10.13
CA VAL A 58 16.38 12.76 8.84
C VAL A 58 17.08 11.40 8.74
N GLY A 59 16.51 10.51 7.93
CA GLY A 59 17.17 9.28 7.49
C GLY A 59 17.90 9.48 6.16
N VAL A 60 18.97 8.72 5.93
CA VAL A 60 19.64 8.65 4.62
C VAL A 60 19.79 7.19 4.22
N LEU A 61 19.08 6.80 3.17
CA LEU A 61 19.29 5.51 2.51
C LEU A 61 20.47 5.64 1.53
N VAL A 62 21.24 4.57 1.41
CA VAL A 62 22.53 4.55 0.70
C VAL A 62 22.54 3.38 -0.27
N GLU A 63 23.07 3.57 -1.49
CA GLU A 63 23.20 2.45 -2.43
C GLU A 63 24.12 1.34 -1.86
N PRO A 64 23.87 0.06 -2.20
CA PRO A 64 24.70 -1.04 -1.75
C PRO A 64 26.18 -0.83 -2.12
N ARG A 65 27.07 -1.19 -1.20
CA ARG A 65 28.54 -0.96 -1.27
C ARG A 65 28.99 0.50 -1.15
N TRP A 66 28.08 1.48 -1.07
CA TRP A 66 28.42 2.85 -0.71
C TRP A 66 28.26 3.09 0.80
N LEU A 67 29.00 4.08 1.30
CA LEU A 67 28.94 4.56 2.68
C LEU A 67 28.60 6.06 2.66
N PHE A 68 27.90 6.53 3.68
CA PHE A 68 27.59 7.95 3.89
C PHE A 68 28.23 8.43 5.18
N GLU A 69 28.87 9.59 5.14
CA GLU A 69 29.62 10.14 6.28
C GLU A 69 29.61 11.66 6.31
N ARG A 70 29.94 12.23 7.47
CA ARG A 70 30.19 13.67 7.62
C ARG A 70 31.64 13.97 7.23
N PHE A 71 31.83 14.76 6.19
CA PHE A 71 33.13 15.35 5.86
C PHE A 71 33.36 16.64 6.69
N ALA A 72 34.61 16.91 7.06
CA ALA A 72 35.04 18.09 7.81
C ALA A 72 36.00 18.94 6.96
N PRO A 73 35.52 19.96 6.22
CA PRO A 73 36.35 20.70 5.25
C PRO A 73 37.60 21.36 5.86
N VAL A 74 37.50 21.85 7.10
CA VAL A 74 38.61 22.49 7.84
C VAL A 74 39.74 21.52 8.17
N LEU A 75 39.42 20.22 8.33
CA LEU A 75 40.39 19.15 8.59
C LEU A 75 40.76 18.36 7.32
N ASN A 76 40.09 18.65 6.20
CA ASN A 76 40.15 17.88 4.95
C ASN A 76 39.97 16.36 5.16
N SER A 77 39.12 15.97 6.13
CA SER A 77 38.97 14.58 6.56
C SER A 77 37.51 14.12 6.61
N GLY A 78 37.29 12.82 6.41
CA GLY A 78 36.05 12.15 6.77
C GLY A 78 35.86 12.03 8.29
N SER A 79 34.76 11.39 8.67
CA SER A 79 34.46 10.88 10.02
C SER A 79 34.57 9.35 10.10
N LEU A 80 34.61 8.64 8.98
CA LEU A 80 34.93 7.22 8.92
C LEU A 80 36.44 6.99 9.05
N THR A 81 36.84 6.18 10.02
CA THR A 81 38.22 5.71 10.20
C THR A 81 38.56 4.49 9.32
N PHE A 82 37.55 3.87 8.71
CA PHE A 82 37.68 2.69 7.86
C PHE A 82 36.51 2.61 6.87
N CYS A 83 36.80 2.29 5.60
CA CYS A 83 35.81 2.35 4.51
C CYS A 83 35.96 1.25 3.44
N SER A 84 36.87 0.29 3.61
CA SER A 84 37.29 -0.65 2.55
C SER A 84 37.05 -2.14 2.84
N GLY A 85 36.45 -2.48 3.97
CA GLY A 85 36.08 -3.86 4.34
C GLY A 85 34.58 -4.14 4.24
N GLY A 86 34.19 -5.35 4.67
CA GLY A 86 32.78 -5.73 4.78
C GLY A 86 32.03 -4.89 5.82
N ASN A 87 30.77 -4.56 5.54
CA ASN A 87 29.86 -3.83 6.41
C ASN A 87 28.41 -4.31 6.16
N HIS A 88 27.44 -3.83 6.93
CA HIS A 88 26.02 -4.16 6.80
C HIS A 88 25.12 -3.03 7.34
N GLY A 89 23.82 -3.05 7.02
CA GLY A 89 22.85 -2.06 7.49
C GLY A 89 22.20 -1.23 6.37
N TRP A 90 22.48 -1.56 5.10
CA TRP A 90 21.64 -1.18 3.97
C TRP A 90 20.26 -1.85 4.04
N ASP A 91 19.41 -1.56 3.06
CA ASP A 91 18.07 -2.12 2.89
C ASP A 91 18.06 -3.67 2.99
N ASN A 92 17.14 -4.22 3.78
CA ASN A 92 16.99 -5.67 3.97
C ASN A 92 16.61 -6.45 2.71
N ASP A 93 16.05 -5.79 1.71
CA ASP A 93 15.62 -6.49 0.51
C ASP A 93 16.81 -6.83 -0.42
N LEU A 94 17.99 -6.27 -0.15
CA LEU A 94 19.25 -6.65 -0.80
C LEU A 94 19.71 -8.06 -0.36
N ASP A 95 19.94 -8.96 -1.32
CA ASP A 95 20.45 -10.33 -1.09
C ASP A 95 21.63 -10.42 -0.11
N SER A 96 22.53 -9.42 -0.15
CA SER A 96 23.72 -9.38 0.73
C SER A 96 23.40 -9.09 2.20
N MET A 97 22.17 -8.65 2.52
CA MET A 97 21.67 -8.43 3.88
C MET A 97 20.74 -9.57 4.36
N HIS A 98 20.42 -10.55 3.52
CA HIS A 98 19.60 -11.71 3.91
C HIS A 98 20.35 -12.61 4.91
N ALA A 99 19.62 -13.29 5.79
CA ALA A 99 20.18 -14.10 6.87
C ALA A 99 19.83 -15.59 6.72
N LEU A 100 20.76 -16.47 7.10
CA LEU A 100 20.55 -17.91 7.10
C LEU A 100 19.57 -18.33 8.22
N PHE A 101 18.56 -19.13 7.87
CA PHE A 101 17.75 -19.89 8.81
C PHE A 101 17.90 -21.39 8.54
N LEU A 102 18.15 -22.15 9.61
CA LEU A 102 18.15 -23.62 9.60
C LEU A 102 17.45 -24.10 10.87
N SER A 103 16.56 -25.08 10.74
CA SER A 103 15.89 -25.71 11.88
C SER A 103 16.15 -27.22 11.88
N PHE A 104 16.36 -27.77 13.07
CA PHE A 104 16.55 -29.20 13.28
C PHE A 104 16.06 -29.59 14.68
N GLY A 105 15.24 -30.65 14.77
CA GLY A 105 14.66 -31.12 16.02
C GLY A 105 13.40 -31.95 15.79
N PRO A 106 12.85 -32.58 16.84
CA PRO A 106 11.72 -33.50 16.71
C PRO A 106 10.42 -32.83 16.26
N GLN A 107 10.25 -31.53 16.51
CA GLN A 107 9.04 -30.77 16.13
C GLN A 107 9.09 -30.20 14.71
N PHE A 108 10.28 -30.03 14.12
CA PHE A 108 10.44 -29.44 12.79
C PHE A 108 10.28 -30.48 11.68
N GLN A 109 9.76 -30.03 10.53
CA GLN A 109 9.72 -30.85 9.31
C GLN A 109 11.14 -31.28 8.90
N SER A 110 11.28 -32.44 8.26
CA SER A 110 12.59 -33.00 7.89
C SER A 110 12.77 -33.07 6.38
N ARG A 111 13.91 -32.54 5.90
CA ARG A 111 14.24 -32.41 4.46
C ARG A 111 13.26 -31.51 3.71
N THR A 112 12.85 -30.42 4.35
CA THR A 112 11.90 -29.44 3.81
C THR A 112 12.63 -28.12 3.62
N GLU A 113 12.65 -27.63 2.38
CA GLU A 113 12.98 -26.24 2.06
C GLU A 113 11.73 -25.39 2.22
N VAL A 114 11.88 -24.13 2.66
CA VAL A 114 10.77 -23.21 2.91
C VAL A 114 11.03 -21.87 2.25
N GLU A 115 9.96 -21.22 1.80
CA GLU A 115 9.99 -19.88 1.21
C GLU A 115 10.57 -18.85 2.21
N PRO A 116 11.25 -17.77 1.75
CA PRO A 116 11.80 -16.75 2.64
C PRO A 116 10.74 -16.10 3.52
N PHE A 117 11.12 -15.75 4.76
CA PHE A 117 10.24 -15.11 5.75
C PHE A 117 10.99 -14.10 6.61
N SER A 118 10.26 -13.13 7.19
CA SER A 118 10.84 -12.09 8.04
C SER A 118 11.22 -12.62 9.42
N ASN A 119 12.39 -12.24 9.95
CA ASN A 119 12.89 -12.74 11.24
C ASN A 119 12.01 -12.41 12.46
N ILE A 120 11.09 -11.44 12.36
CA ILE A 120 10.07 -11.13 13.38
C ILE A 120 9.14 -12.33 13.68
N GLU A 121 8.93 -13.22 12.70
CA GLU A 121 8.08 -14.41 12.84
C GLU A 121 8.72 -15.48 13.77
N LEU A 122 10.04 -15.41 13.99
CA LEU A 122 10.78 -16.39 14.81
C LEU A 122 10.36 -16.41 16.27
N TYR A 123 9.90 -15.28 16.83
CA TYR A 123 9.48 -15.24 18.23
C TYR A 123 8.25 -16.13 18.47
N ASN A 124 7.23 -16.01 17.61
CA ASN A 124 6.06 -16.89 17.64
C ASN A 124 6.46 -18.36 17.46
N LEU A 125 7.32 -18.66 16.48
CA LEU A 125 7.81 -20.03 16.24
C LEU A 125 8.55 -20.62 17.46
N MET A 126 9.36 -19.82 18.16
CA MET A 126 10.03 -20.26 19.39
C MET A 126 9.04 -20.49 20.53
N CYS A 127 8.03 -19.63 20.70
CA CYS A 127 6.96 -19.84 21.68
C CYS A 127 6.13 -21.09 21.39
N ASP A 128 5.79 -21.33 20.12
CA ASP A 128 5.08 -22.53 19.68
C ASP A 128 5.93 -23.80 19.92
N VAL A 129 7.23 -23.79 19.60
CA VAL A 129 8.15 -24.92 19.87
C VAL A 129 8.33 -25.19 21.38
N LEU A 130 8.29 -24.15 22.21
CA LEU A 130 8.32 -24.27 23.67
C LEU A 130 6.93 -24.58 24.29
N ASN A 131 5.87 -24.63 23.47
CA ASN A 131 4.47 -24.77 23.88
C ASN A 131 4.04 -23.74 24.95
N ILE A 132 4.40 -22.46 24.73
CA ILE A 132 4.03 -21.31 25.58
C ILE A 132 3.26 -20.26 24.77
N SER A 133 2.48 -19.42 25.44
CA SER A 133 1.87 -18.25 24.80
C SER A 133 2.94 -17.18 24.51
N PRO A 134 3.04 -16.67 23.27
CA PRO A 134 3.82 -15.47 22.98
C PRO A 134 3.16 -14.22 23.60
N ALA A 135 3.98 -13.21 23.93
CA ALA A 135 3.51 -11.86 24.21
C ALA A 135 3.22 -11.09 22.89
N ASP A 136 2.58 -9.92 23.00
CA ASP A 136 2.26 -9.06 21.85
C ASP A 136 3.53 -8.70 21.06
N ASN A 137 3.50 -8.96 19.75
CA ASN A 137 4.63 -8.80 18.85
C ASN A 137 4.18 -8.56 17.40
N ASN A 138 5.11 -8.17 16.52
CA ASN A 138 4.82 -7.87 15.10
C ASN A 138 4.76 -9.12 14.20
N GLY A 139 5.14 -10.30 14.68
CA GLY A 139 5.04 -11.54 13.91
C GLY A 139 3.59 -12.02 13.81
N THR A 140 3.21 -12.61 12.69
CA THR A 140 1.86 -13.11 12.45
C THR A 140 1.77 -14.60 12.79
N ARG A 141 1.52 -14.92 14.08
CA ARG A 141 1.44 -16.31 14.60
C ARG A 141 0.56 -17.19 13.70
N GLY A 142 1.09 -18.34 13.30
CA GLY A 142 0.49 -19.24 12.31
C GLY A 142 1.17 -19.18 10.92
N SER A 143 1.86 -18.10 10.57
CA SER A 143 2.60 -17.94 9.30
C SER A 143 3.60 -19.10 9.05
N LEU A 144 4.33 -19.50 10.09
CA LEU A 144 5.35 -20.54 10.08
C LEU A 144 4.85 -21.92 10.54
N ASN A 145 3.53 -22.15 10.61
CA ASN A 145 2.97 -23.48 10.94
C ASN A 145 3.51 -24.58 10.01
N HIS A 146 3.73 -24.25 8.74
CA HIS A 146 4.28 -25.14 7.72
C HIS A 146 5.73 -25.63 7.99
N VAL A 147 6.46 -25.01 8.91
CA VAL A 147 7.81 -25.42 9.35
C VAL A 147 7.75 -26.52 10.42
N LEU A 148 6.60 -26.68 11.10
CA LEU A 148 6.37 -27.66 12.17
C LEU A 148 5.66 -28.93 11.64
N ARG A 149 5.87 -30.06 12.32
CA ARG A 149 5.15 -31.32 12.07
C ARG A 149 3.71 -31.29 12.57
N THR A 150 3.54 -30.73 13.77
CA THR A 150 2.27 -30.62 14.49
C THR A 150 2.24 -29.24 15.13
N PRO A 151 1.67 -28.22 14.46
CA PRO A 151 1.56 -26.88 15.04
C PRO A 151 0.67 -26.89 16.28
N PRO A 152 1.07 -26.26 17.41
CA PRO A 152 0.24 -26.18 18.62
C PRO A 152 -0.83 -25.08 18.53
N PHE A 153 -0.73 -24.19 17.54
CA PHE A 153 -1.64 -23.07 17.32
C PHE A 153 -2.33 -23.17 15.95
N SER A 154 -3.65 -23.26 15.95
CA SER A 154 -4.49 -23.14 14.75
C SER A 154 -5.00 -21.71 14.62
N PRO A 155 -4.61 -20.94 13.59
CA PRO A 155 -5.10 -19.58 13.39
C PRO A 155 -6.58 -19.56 12.98
N ALA A 156 -7.27 -18.48 13.33
CA ALA A 156 -8.64 -18.17 12.90
C ALA A 156 -8.65 -16.78 12.19
N PRO A 157 -9.62 -16.49 11.29
CA PRO A 157 -9.72 -15.17 10.69
C PRO A 157 -10.15 -14.14 11.74
N PRO A 158 -9.62 -12.90 11.72
CA PRO A 158 -10.06 -11.87 12.63
C PRO A 158 -11.52 -11.48 12.36
N ALA A 159 -12.32 -11.39 13.42
CA ALA A 159 -13.73 -11.01 13.32
C ALA A 159 -13.86 -9.55 12.84
N GLU A 160 -14.76 -9.34 11.88
CA GLU A 160 -15.12 -8.01 11.37
C GLU A 160 -15.80 -7.18 12.46
N GLN A 161 -15.23 -6.00 12.76
CA GLN A 161 -15.70 -5.12 13.85
C GLN A 161 -16.73 -4.09 13.39
N SER A 162 -16.71 -3.72 12.10
CA SER A 162 -17.73 -2.89 11.46
C SER A 162 -18.30 -3.60 10.25
N VAL A 163 -19.61 -3.90 10.28
CA VAL A 163 -20.33 -4.59 9.20
C VAL A 163 -20.89 -3.55 8.22
N PRO A 164 -20.89 -3.78 6.89
CA PRO A 164 -21.37 -2.78 5.94
C PRO A 164 -22.85 -2.40 6.11
N ASP A 165 -23.11 -1.10 6.13
CA ASP A 165 -24.43 -0.49 6.02
C ASP A 165 -25.09 -0.78 4.65
N GLN A 166 -26.42 -0.62 4.61
CA GLN A 166 -27.14 -0.55 3.34
C GLN A 166 -27.05 0.87 2.74
N CYS A 167 -26.70 0.92 1.46
CA CYS A 167 -26.90 2.09 0.58
C CYS A 167 -27.94 1.70 -0.50
N PRO A 168 -29.24 1.71 -0.16
CA PRO A 168 -30.30 1.40 -1.10
C PRO A 168 -30.39 2.48 -2.18
N LEU A 169 -30.78 2.07 -3.38
CA LEU A 169 -31.08 3.01 -4.47
C LEU A 169 -32.51 3.52 -4.26
N LEU A 170 -32.64 4.65 -3.55
CA LEU A 170 -33.94 5.23 -3.16
C LEU A 170 -34.65 5.92 -4.34
N SER A 171 -33.88 6.47 -5.28
CA SER A 171 -34.34 7.12 -6.50
C SER A 171 -33.33 6.87 -7.63
N LEU A 172 -33.79 6.95 -8.88
CA LEU A 172 -32.92 7.00 -10.07
C LEU A 172 -32.47 8.43 -10.39
N ASP A 173 -33.21 9.42 -9.92
CA ASP A 173 -32.89 10.84 -10.01
C ASP A 173 -32.33 11.33 -8.66
N PRO A 174 -31.15 11.97 -8.59
CA PRO A 174 -30.60 12.47 -7.33
C PRO A 174 -31.38 13.68 -6.81
N GLU A 175 -31.46 13.84 -5.48
CA GLU A 175 -32.12 14.99 -4.83
C GLU A 175 -31.42 16.33 -5.16
N ASP A 176 -30.10 16.30 -5.33
CA ASP A 176 -29.28 17.39 -5.84
C ASP A 176 -28.35 16.83 -6.94
N PRO A 177 -28.32 17.41 -8.16
CA PRO A 177 -27.46 16.96 -9.23
C PRO A 177 -25.95 17.21 -9.01
N LEU A 178 -25.54 17.97 -7.98
CA LEU A 178 -24.16 18.43 -7.72
C LEU A 178 -23.46 19.00 -8.97
N GLY A 179 -24.24 19.57 -9.90
CA GLY A 179 -23.78 20.10 -11.19
C GLY A 179 -23.67 19.10 -12.36
N CYS A 180 -24.24 17.90 -12.30
CA CYS A 180 -24.00 16.82 -13.29
C CYS A 180 -25.27 16.04 -13.73
N SER A 181 -25.16 15.18 -14.76
CA SER A 181 -26.28 14.34 -15.25
C SER A 181 -25.85 13.10 -16.07
N CYS A 182 -26.49 11.92 -15.85
CA CYS A 182 -26.52 10.73 -16.74
C CYS A 182 -27.35 9.55 -16.16
N PRO A 183 -27.96 8.65 -16.97
CA PRO A 183 -28.72 7.45 -16.53
C PRO A 183 -27.84 6.21 -16.16
N GLY A 184 -28.41 5.09 -15.67
CA GLY A 184 -27.63 3.87 -15.28
C GLY A 184 -28.44 2.60 -14.92
N LEU A 185 -27.73 1.47 -14.63
CA LEU A 185 -28.18 0.11 -14.14
C LEU A 185 -26.99 -0.91 -14.31
N VAL A 186 -26.75 -2.07 -13.65
CA VAL A 186 -27.41 -3.02 -12.71
C VAL A 186 -26.30 -3.68 -11.83
N ALA A 187 -26.60 -4.36 -10.70
CA ALA A 187 -25.62 -4.62 -9.62
C ALA A 187 -25.06 -6.05 -9.34
N THR A 188 -25.69 -7.18 -9.71
CA THR A 188 -25.40 -8.49 -9.04
C THR A 188 -24.29 -9.37 -9.60
N ALA A 189 -23.89 -9.23 -10.87
CA ALA A 189 -22.83 -10.07 -11.46
C ALA A 189 -21.41 -9.68 -10.96
N ALA A 190 -21.26 -8.46 -10.46
CA ALA A 190 -19.99 -7.81 -10.15
C ALA A 190 -19.14 -8.56 -9.12
N GLU A 191 -19.74 -8.98 -8.00
CA GLU A 191 -19.01 -9.59 -6.87
C GLU A 191 -18.31 -10.88 -7.29
N ARG A 192 -18.94 -11.71 -8.12
CA ARG A 192 -18.34 -12.97 -8.61
C ARG A 192 -17.14 -12.75 -9.52
N LYS A 193 -17.08 -11.62 -10.22
CA LYS A 193 -15.94 -11.26 -11.08
C LYS A 193 -14.83 -10.58 -10.27
N HIS A 194 -15.20 -9.61 -9.44
CA HIS A 194 -14.30 -8.61 -8.85
C HIS A 194 -13.92 -8.85 -7.39
N LEU A 195 -14.62 -9.77 -6.70
CA LEU A 195 -14.30 -10.22 -5.35
C LEU A 195 -14.13 -11.76 -5.29
N PRO A 196 -13.33 -12.40 -6.18
CA PRO A 196 -13.18 -13.86 -6.21
C PRO A 196 -12.48 -14.43 -4.96
N LEU A 197 -11.91 -13.58 -4.11
CA LEU A 197 -11.26 -13.93 -2.84
C LEU A 197 -12.03 -13.40 -1.62
N GLY A 198 -13.28 -12.97 -1.81
CA GLY A 198 -14.05 -12.23 -0.81
C GLY A 198 -13.82 -10.72 -0.85
N ARG A 199 -14.59 -10.01 -0.02
CA ARG A 199 -14.41 -8.57 0.20
C ARG A 199 -13.43 -8.32 1.35
N PRO A 200 -12.64 -7.23 1.32
CA PRO A 200 -11.95 -6.77 2.50
C PRO A 200 -12.93 -6.58 3.67
N ARG A 201 -12.53 -7.06 4.85
CA ARG A 201 -13.29 -6.96 6.10
C ARG A 201 -12.76 -5.81 6.94
N ASN A 202 -13.64 -5.07 7.62
CA ASN A 202 -13.21 -3.91 8.41
C ASN A 202 -12.97 -4.30 9.88
N LEU A 203 -11.71 -4.23 10.32
CA LEU A 203 -11.30 -4.54 11.69
C LEU A 203 -11.31 -3.32 12.62
N GLN A 204 -11.63 -2.13 12.11
CA GLN A 204 -11.82 -0.95 12.96
C GLN A 204 -13.23 -0.94 13.56
N PRO A 205 -13.43 -0.59 14.84
CA PRO A 205 -14.75 -0.45 15.43
C PRO A 205 -15.42 0.87 15.02
N GLY A 206 -16.76 0.86 14.87
CA GLY A 206 -17.57 2.07 14.73
C GLY A 206 -17.52 2.78 13.36
N GLN A 207 -16.97 2.13 12.31
CA GLN A 207 -16.91 2.71 10.97
C GLN A 207 -18.23 2.51 10.21
N SER A 208 -18.90 3.60 9.80
CA SER A 208 -20.09 3.56 8.92
C SER A 208 -19.67 3.64 7.46
N TYR A 209 -19.85 2.53 6.74
CA TYR A 209 -19.53 2.38 5.33
C TYR A 209 -20.46 1.39 4.66
N CYS A 210 -20.68 1.51 3.34
CA CYS A 210 -21.55 0.61 2.58
C CYS A 210 -20.87 0.06 1.33
N VAL A 211 -21.27 -1.14 0.87
CA VAL A 211 -20.71 -1.76 -0.34
C VAL A 211 -21.50 -1.32 -1.58
N LEU A 212 -20.86 -0.53 -2.43
CA LEU A 212 -21.37 -0.05 -3.71
C LEU A 212 -20.95 -1.01 -4.83
N ARG A 213 -21.91 -1.42 -5.66
CA ARG A 213 -21.72 -2.43 -6.72
C ARG A 213 -21.94 -1.78 -8.08
N HIS A 214 -21.06 -2.10 -9.03
CA HIS A 214 -21.01 -1.56 -10.39
C HIS A 214 -20.60 -2.68 -11.34
N ARG A 215 -20.81 -2.53 -12.65
CA ARG A 215 -20.49 -3.62 -13.59
C ARG A 215 -18.99 -3.93 -13.68
N GLY A 216 -18.12 -2.91 -13.59
CA GLY A 216 -16.67 -3.05 -13.71
C GLY A 216 -15.87 -3.11 -12.39
N PHE A 217 -16.51 -2.85 -11.25
CA PHE A 217 -15.86 -2.82 -9.92
C PHE A 217 -16.87 -2.89 -8.76
N VAL A 218 -16.37 -3.22 -7.56
CA VAL A 218 -17.11 -3.13 -6.29
C VAL A 218 -16.28 -2.28 -5.32
N SER A 219 -16.89 -1.34 -4.61
CA SER A 219 -16.19 -0.47 -3.65
C SER A 219 -16.90 -0.44 -2.29
N ALA A 220 -16.17 -0.04 -1.25
CA ALA A 220 -16.72 0.26 0.07
C ALA A 220 -16.65 1.77 0.33
N PHE A 221 -17.79 2.47 0.31
CA PHE A 221 -17.85 3.91 0.51
C PHE A 221 -18.02 4.27 1.98
N SER A 222 -17.09 5.06 2.54
CA SER A 222 -17.18 5.62 3.89
C SER A 222 -18.03 6.87 3.89
N ARG A 223 -19.07 6.91 4.73
CA ARG A 223 -19.90 8.10 4.95
C ARG A 223 -19.20 9.17 5.79
N ARG A 224 -18.04 8.83 6.38
CA ARG A 224 -17.29 9.69 7.30
C ARG A 224 -16.20 10.50 6.62
N THR A 225 -15.51 9.90 5.66
CA THR A 225 -14.47 10.54 4.83
C THR A 225 -14.98 10.93 3.44
N SER A 226 -16.28 10.74 3.19
CA SER A 226 -16.98 10.99 1.91
C SER A 226 -16.30 10.35 0.69
N MET A 227 -15.61 9.21 0.88
CA MET A 227 -14.79 8.57 -0.15
C MET A 227 -14.70 7.04 0.04
N PRO A 228 -14.31 6.28 -0.99
CA PRO A 228 -14.12 4.83 -0.87
C PRO A 228 -12.93 4.45 0.02
N LEU A 229 -13.16 3.58 1.02
CA LEU A 229 -12.13 2.89 1.82
C LEU A 229 -11.32 1.91 0.96
N TRP A 230 -12.01 1.26 0.01
CA TRP A 230 -11.37 0.41 -1.00
C TRP A 230 -12.24 0.33 -2.26
N SER A 231 -11.59 0.06 -3.39
CA SER A 231 -12.21 -0.30 -4.67
C SER A 231 -11.54 -1.57 -5.20
N ALA A 232 -12.34 -2.55 -5.58
CA ALA A 232 -11.90 -3.88 -5.99
C ALA A 232 -12.42 -4.21 -7.40
N PHE A 233 -11.53 -4.66 -8.26
CA PHE A 233 -11.79 -4.91 -9.68
C PHE A 233 -10.83 -5.95 -10.26
N THR A 234 -11.09 -6.38 -11.49
CA THR A 234 -10.31 -7.43 -12.16
C THR A 234 -10.02 -6.99 -13.58
N VAL A 235 -8.74 -6.97 -13.92
CA VAL A 235 -8.25 -6.46 -15.21
C VAL A 235 -8.03 -7.63 -16.15
N ASP A 236 -8.97 -7.80 -17.08
CA ASP A 236 -8.84 -8.71 -18.22
C ASP A 236 -7.94 -8.07 -19.32
N LYS A 237 -7.84 -8.70 -20.49
CA LYS A 237 -7.02 -8.19 -21.62
C LYS A 237 -7.50 -6.79 -22.08
N PRO A 238 -6.57 -5.85 -22.35
CA PRO A 238 -6.88 -4.42 -22.35
C PRO A 238 -7.69 -3.93 -23.56
N VAL A 239 -8.66 -3.06 -23.28
CA VAL A 239 -9.37 -2.20 -24.25
C VAL A 239 -8.92 -0.74 -24.03
N ARG A 240 -9.21 0.17 -24.97
CA ARG A 240 -8.88 1.61 -24.90
C ARG A 240 -10.14 2.47 -25.07
N LEU A 241 -10.15 3.63 -24.40
CA LEU A 241 -10.74 4.95 -24.75
C LEU A 241 -11.03 5.74 -23.45
N THR A 242 -11.19 7.07 -23.56
CA THR A 242 -11.38 8.02 -22.43
C THR A 242 -12.68 8.83 -22.58
N SER A 243 -13.16 9.41 -21.48
CA SER A 243 -14.26 10.37 -21.43
C SER A 243 -14.26 11.09 -20.08
N ASP A 244 -14.45 12.42 -20.07
CA ASP A 244 -14.23 13.28 -18.91
C ASP A 244 -15.54 13.93 -18.45
N CYS A 245 -16.33 13.22 -17.63
CA CYS A 245 -17.61 13.71 -17.09
C CYS A 245 -17.86 13.07 -15.72
N LEU A 246 -17.93 13.85 -14.63
CA LEU A 246 -18.29 13.37 -13.29
C LEU A 246 -19.82 13.41 -13.07
N ARG A 247 -20.33 12.65 -12.08
CA ARG A 247 -21.73 12.75 -11.61
C ARG A 247 -21.94 12.26 -10.16
N PRO A 248 -23.00 12.71 -9.45
CA PRO A 248 -23.41 12.14 -8.17
C PRO A 248 -23.61 10.63 -8.18
N ASP A 249 -23.55 10.03 -7.00
CA ASP A 249 -24.07 8.69 -6.77
C ASP A 249 -25.43 8.76 -6.06
N VAL A 250 -26.50 8.35 -6.75
CA VAL A 250 -27.88 8.38 -6.24
C VAL A 250 -28.11 7.51 -4.98
N ARG A 251 -27.12 6.70 -4.58
CA ARG A 251 -27.14 5.87 -3.35
C ARG A 251 -26.51 6.57 -2.15
N ILE A 252 -25.87 7.73 -2.34
CA ILE A 252 -25.18 8.53 -1.32
C ILE A 252 -25.86 9.90 -1.20
N PRO A 253 -26.33 10.32 0.00
CA PRO A 253 -26.91 11.65 0.18
C PRO A 253 -25.91 12.77 -0.16
N PRO A 254 -26.36 13.93 -0.69
CA PRO A 254 -25.47 15.07 -0.97
C PRO A 254 -24.58 15.49 0.20
N SER A 255 -25.11 15.45 1.44
CA SER A 255 -24.38 15.75 2.68
C SER A 255 -23.31 14.73 3.09
N GLN A 256 -23.16 13.64 2.34
CA GLN A 256 -22.17 12.57 2.53
C GLN A 256 -21.34 12.31 1.26
N SER A 257 -21.48 13.17 0.23
CA SER A 257 -20.71 13.15 -1.00
C SER A 257 -19.67 14.28 -1.00
N GLN A 258 -18.60 14.10 -1.78
CA GLN A 258 -17.79 15.21 -2.28
C GLN A 258 -18.56 15.96 -3.38
N SER A 259 -18.19 17.22 -3.63
CA SER A 259 -18.64 18.01 -4.79
C SER A 259 -17.50 18.24 -5.79
N CYS A 260 -17.83 18.73 -6.99
CA CYS A 260 -16.82 19.20 -7.95
C CYS A 260 -16.23 20.57 -7.55
N GLU A 261 -16.96 21.37 -6.75
CA GLU A 261 -16.53 22.70 -6.31
C GLU A 261 -15.49 22.63 -5.17
N ASP A 262 -15.51 21.55 -4.37
CA ASP A 262 -14.52 21.21 -3.34
C ASP A 262 -13.07 21.32 -3.86
N TYR A 263 -12.89 21.01 -5.15
CA TYR A 263 -11.60 20.99 -5.82
C TYR A 263 -11.26 22.29 -6.59
N ALA A 264 -12.22 23.17 -6.83
CA ALA A 264 -12.02 24.40 -7.60
C ALA A 264 -11.08 25.40 -6.89
N GLY A 265 -11.00 25.33 -5.55
CA GLY A 265 -10.10 26.13 -4.72
C GLY A 265 -8.92 25.36 -4.09
N ALA A 266 -8.78 24.05 -4.34
CA ALA A 266 -7.97 23.13 -3.53
C ALA A 266 -6.44 23.19 -3.71
N GLY A 267 -5.89 24.29 -4.27
CA GLY A 267 -4.45 24.48 -4.44
C GLY A 267 -3.85 23.52 -5.46
N ASP A 268 -3.12 22.49 -4.97
CA ASP A 268 -2.50 21.41 -5.77
C ASP A 268 -3.20 20.04 -5.65
N LEU A 269 -4.29 19.96 -4.88
CA LEU A 269 -5.15 18.79 -4.83
C LEU A 269 -6.18 18.83 -5.98
N VAL A 270 -6.43 17.69 -6.59
CA VAL A 270 -7.34 17.48 -7.72
C VAL A 270 -8.13 16.18 -7.54
N PRO A 271 -9.33 16.04 -8.12
CA PRO A 271 -10.09 14.80 -8.04
C PRO A 271 -9.41 13.73 -8.91
N ALA A 272 -9.28 12.52 -8.37
CA ALA A 272 -8.79 11.35 -9.09
C ALA A 272 -9.66 10.13 -8.80
N PHE A 273 -9.60 9.12 -9.68
CA PHE A 273 -10.45 7.94 -9.60
C PHE A 273 -9.73 6.75 -8.96
N LEU A 274 -10.39 6.10 -8.00
CA LEU A 274 -9.81 4.93 -7.32
C LEU A 274 -9.90 3.66 -8.19
N TYR A 275 -11.01 3.47 -8.90
CA TYR A 275 -11.17 2.56 -10.05
C TYR A 275 -10.97 3.31 -11.38
N PRO A 276 -10.13 2.83 -12.33
CA PRO A 276 -9.83 3.60 -13.55
C PRO A 276 -10.97 3.56 -14.58
N PRO A 277 -11.56 4.71 -15.00
CA PRO A 277 -12.62 4.73 -16.02
C PRO A 277 -12.19 4.18 -17.39
N ASN A 278 -10.88 4.20 -17.68
CA ASN A 278 -10.29 3.73 -18.94
C ASN A 278 -10.18 2.20 -19.08
N LEU A 279 -10.58 1.41 -18.08
CA LEU A 279 -10.60 -0.07 -18.18
C LEU A 279 -11.93 -0.63 -18.70
N ASN A 280 -12.97 0.20 -18.74
CA ASN A 280 -14.34 -0.21 -19.02
C ASN A 280 -14.58 -0.53 -20.51
N SER A 281 -15.19 -1.70 -20.74
CA SER A 281 -15.43 -2.26 -22.07
C SER A 281 -16.69 -1.70 -22.73
N THR A 282 -17.72 -1.40 -21.94
CA THR A 282 -19.01 -0.85 -22.39
C THR A 282 -19.18 0.63 -21.99
N ALA A 283 -20.18 1.31 -22.56
CA ALA A 283 -20.54 2.67 -22.16
C ALA A 283 -21.09 2.72 -20.73
N ASP A 284 -21.98 1.79 -20.38
CA ASP A 284 -22.58 1.68 -19.05
C ASP A 284 -21.51 1.56 -17.95
N GLU A 285 -20.53 0.68 -18.15
CA GLU A 285 -19.37 0.50 -17.27
C GLU A 285 -18.54 1.79 -17.09
N ARG A 286 -18.45 2.64 -18.14
CA ARG A 286 -17.77 3.95 -18.03
C ARG A 286 -18.57 4.92 -17.17
N PHE A 287 -19.89 5.01 -17.37
CA PHE A 287 -20.75 5.84 -16.52
C PHE A 287 -20.76 5.38 -15.05
N ASP A 288 -20.63 4.07 -14.81
CA ASP A 288 -20.46 3.48 -13.47
C ASP A 288 -19.15 3.93 -12.78
N ALA A 289 -18.05 4.09 -13.53
CA ALA A 289 -16.76 4.52 -12.98
C ALA A 289 -16.67 6.04 -12.71
N LEU A 290 -17.57 6.82 -13.29
CA LEU A 290 -17.57 8.29 -13.29
C LEU A 290 -18.39 8.92 -12.14
N LEU A 291 -18.67 8.14 -11.10
CA LEU A 291 -19.40 8.56 -9.90
C LEU A 291 -18.49 9.29 -8.89
N MET A 292 -19.01 10.30 -8.18
CA MET A 292 -18.31 10.95 -7.05
C MET A 292 -17.93 9.95 -5.94
N SER A 293 -18.66 8.84 -5.80
CA SER A 293 -18.32 7.74 -4.88
C SER A 293 -17.08 6.91 -5.28
N ASN A 294 -16.48 7.21 -6.44
CA ASN A 294 -15.18 6.68 -6.89
C ASN A 294 -14.06 7.75 -6.82
N VAL A 295 -14.36 8.98 -6.39
CA VAL A 295 -13.41 10.10 -6.35
C VAL A 295 -12.66 10.14 -5.02
N VAL A 296 -11.36 10.40 -5.11
CA VAL A 296 -10.43 10.59 -3.99
C VAL A 296 -9.51 11.80 -4.26
N PRO A 297 -9.09 12.57 -3.23
CA PRO A 297 -8.25 13.76 -3.42
C PRO A 297 -6.79 13.38 -3.66
N MET A 298 -6.23 13.75 -4.81
CA MET A 298 -4.83 13.51 -5.14
C MET A 298 -4.06 14.79 -5.46
N PHE A 299 -2.81 14.90 -4.98
CA PHE A 299 -1.88 15.94 -5.43
C PHE A 299 -1.56 15.76 -6.92
N ARG A 300 -1.47 16.86 -7.69
CA ARG A 300 -1.18 16.83 -9.14
C ARG A 300 0.06 16.00 -9.52
N GLN A 301 1.13 16.05 -8.73
CA GLN A 301 2.34 15.28 -9.01
C GLN A 301 2.15 13.79 -8.71
N PHE A 302 1.53 13.43 -7.58
CA PHE A 302 1.15 12.04 -7.31
C PHE A 302 0.19 11.47 -8.37
N LYS A 303 -0.75 12.28 -8.88
CA LYS A 303 -1.66 11.86 -9.95
C LYS A 303 -0.91 11.40 -11.21
N ARG A 304 0.29 11.90 -11.52
CA ARG A 304 1.13 11.37 -12.63
C ARG A 304 1.57 9.92 -12.40
N ILE A 305 1.97 9.57 -11.17
CA ILE A 305 2.30 8.19 -10.76
C ILE A 305 1.05 7.32 -10.90
N TRP A 306 -0.07 7.79 -10.36
CA TRP A 306 -1.34 7.06 -10.36
C TRP A 306 -1.90 6.83 -11.77
N ASP A 307 -1.90 7.88 -12.61
CA ASP A 307 -2.35 7.80 -13.99
C ASP A 307 -1.46 6.85 -14.81
N PHE A 308 -0.14 6.88 -14.63
CA PHE A 308 0.75 5.95 -15.33
C PHE A 308 0.55 4.49 -14.86
N PHE A 309 0.38 4.28 -13.55
CA PHE A 309 0.02 2.97 -13.01
C PHE A 309 -1.29 2.44 -13.60
N GLN A 310 -2.36 3.23 -13.56
CA GLN A 310 -3.68 2.84 -14.05
C GLN A 310 -3.74 2.69 -15.58
N ASN A 311 -3.05 3.55 -16.34
CA ASN A 311 -3.10 3.53 -17.80
C ASN A 311 -2.10 2.58 -18.45
N THR A 312 -0.96 2.31 -17.81
CA THR A 312 0.15 1.54 -18.39
C THR A 312 0.43 0.27 -17.59
N LEU A 313 0.81 0.39 -16.31
CA LEU A 313 1.32 -0.75 -15.54
C LEU A 313 0.25 -1.82 -15.24
N LEU A 314 -0.98 -1.43 -14.92
CA LEU A 314 -2.08 -2.40 -14.78
C LEU A 314 -2.29 -3.25 -16.05
N LYS A 315 -2.05 -2.69 -17.24
CA LYS A 315 -2.18 -3.40 -18.52
C LYS A 315 -0.95 -4.27 -18.80
N LYS A 316 0.25 -3.83 -18.41
CA LYS A 316 1.49 -4.66 -18.36
C LYS A 316 1.25 -5.89 -17.48
N TYR A 317 0.89 -5.70 -16.21
CA TYR A 317 0.69 -6.77 -15.24
C TYR A 317 -0.47 -7.71 -15.62
N ALA A 318 -1.62 -7.20 -16.05
CA ALA A 318 -2.72 -8.04 -16.54
C ALA A 318 -2.31 -8.93 -17.73
N SER A 319 -1.44 -8.43 -18.62
CA SER A 319 -0.93 -9.21 -19.76
C SER A 319 0.15 -10.23 -19.37
N VAL A 320 0.95 -9.97 -18.33
CA VAL A 320 1.98 -10.89 -17.82
C VAL A 320 1.37 -12.00 -16.97
N TYR A 321 0.41 -11.68 -16.12
CA TYR A 321 -0.19 -12.60 -15.14
C TYR A 321 -1.49 -13.28 -15.59
N ASN A 322 -1.87 -13.15 -16.87
CA ASN A 322 -3.11 -13.70 -17.42
C ASN A 322 -4.37 -13.24 -16.66
N GLY A 323 -4.39 -11.93 -16.36
CA GLY A 323 -5.38 -11.26 -15.53
C GLY A 323 -4.89 -10.99 -14.10
N VAL A 324 -5.29 -9.85 -13.53
CA VAL A 324 -5.01 -9.51 -12.12
C VAL A 324 -6.28 -9.05 -11.43
N THR A 325 -6.51 -9.53 -10.21
CA THR A 325 -7.46 -8.90 -9.27
C THR A 325 -6.71 -7.77 -8.56
N VAL A 326 -7.35 -6.63 -8.43
CA VAL A 326 -6.77 -5.39 -7.92
C VAL A 326 -7.66 -4.86 -6.83
N VAL A 327 -7.09 -4.52 -5.67
CA VAL A 327 -7.76 -3.71 -4.65
C VAL A 327 -6.92 -2.46 -4.40
N THR A 328 -7.53 -1.28 -4.49
CA THR A 328 -6.90 0.02 -4.22
C THR A 328 -7.65 0.75 -3.12
N GLY A 329 -6.98 1.64 -2.37
CA GLY A 329 -7.66 2.50 -1.39
C GLY A 329 -6.75 3.58 -0.78
N PRO A 330 -7.35 4.60 -0.14
CA PRO A 330 -6.62 5.60 0.66
C PRO A 330 -6.06 4.98 1.95
N VAL A 331 -5.07 5.65 2.52
CA VAL A 331 -4.43 5.31 3.79
C VAL A 331 -4.29 6.56 4.65
N PHE A 332 -4.53 6.44 5.95
CA PHE A 332 -4.37 7.52 6.93
C PHE A 332 -3.46 6.99 8.07
N ASP A 333 -2.28 7.58 8.18
CA ASP A 333 -1.15 7.18 9.06
C ASP A 333 -0.29 8.45 9.27
N GLN A 334 -0.84 9.40 10.05
CA GLN A 334 -0.24 10.72 10.26
C GLN A 334 0.76 10.74 11.43
N ASP A 335 0.62 9.82 12.39
CA ASP A 335 1.61 9.64 13.47
C ASP A 335 2.77 8.68 13.08
N TYR A 336 2.72 8.17 11.84
CA TYR A 336 3.72 7.31 11.21
C TYR A 336 4.07 6.04 11.99
N ASP A 337 3.12 5.48 12.75
CA ASP A 337 3.25 4.18 13.40
C ASP A 337 2.98 2.96 12.50
N GLY A 338 2.42 3.18 11.31
CA GLY A 338 2.11 2.10 10.35
C GLY A 338 0.79 1.39 10.61
N ARG A 339 -0.11 2.00 11.40
CA ARG A 339 -1.50 1.59 11.60
C ARG A 339 -2.46 2.63 11.03
N ALA A 340 -3.76 2.34 11.08
CA ALA A 340 -4.79 3.27 10.62
C ALA A 340 -5.14 4.32 11.69
N ASP A 341 -5.05 5.61 11.33
CA ASP A 341 -5.44 6.75 12.16
C ASP A 341 -6.90 6.62 12.67
N GLN A 342 -7.11 6.66 13.99
CA GLN A 342 -8.47 6.82 14.57
C GLN A 342 -8.86 8.31 14.67
N ASP A 343 -8.87 8.95 13.50
CA ASP A 343 -9.56 10.22 13.18
C ASP A 343 -9.06 11.51 13.88
N GLN A 344 -7.84 11.53 14.42
CA GLN A 344 -7.23 12.76 14.95
C GLN A 344 -6.20 13.34 13.98
N ASN A 345 -6.24 14.65 13.78
CA ASN A 345 -5.24 15.44 13.03
C ASN A 345 -5.01 15.02 11.55
N GLN A 346 -6.00 14.40 10.91
CA GLN A 346 -5.98 14.20 9.45
C GLN A 346 -5.90 15.57 8.73
N GLN A 347 -5.09 15.65 7.68
CA GLN A 347 -5.07 16.80 6.78
C GLN A 347 -6.40 16.85 6.01
N LEU A 348 -6.94 18.06 5.76
CA LEU A 348 -8.19 18.26 5.01
C LEU A 348 -7.93 19.01 3.69
N VAL A 349 -8.77 18.77 2.69
CA VAL A 349 -8.81 19.55 1.45
C VAL A 349 -9.27 20.99 1.80
N PRO A 350 -8.53 22.05 1.43
CA PRO A 350 -8.78 23.41 1.93
C PRO A 350 -10.23 23.90 1.73
N GLY A 351 -10.85 24.34 2.83
CA GLY A 351 -12.24 24.83 2.83
C GLY A 351 -13.32 23.75 2.94
N THR A 352 -12.95 22.49 3.10
CA THR A 352 -13.88 21.34 3.14
C THR A 352 -13.63 20.44 4.36
N ASN A 353 -14.48 19.41 4.51
CA ASN A 353 -14.29 18.33 5.49
C ASN A 353 -13.68 17.05 4.88
N VAL A 354 -13.15 17.10 3.65
CA VAL A 354 -12.63 15.92 2.94
C VAL A 354 -11.20 15.62 3.40
N SER A 355 -10.96 14.46 4.02
CA SER A 355 -9.62 14.04 4.46
C SER A 355 -8.66 13.79 3.29
N VAL A 356 -7.42 14.23 3.41
CA VAL A 356 -6.33 13.97 2.46
C VAL A 356 -5.55 12.73 2.93
N PRO A 357 -5.49 11.64 2.14
CA PRO A 357 -4.73 10.44 2.50
C PRO A 357 -3.23 10.71 2.61
N THR A 358 -2.52 9.97 3.47
CA THR A 358 -1.06 10.03 3.61
C THR A 358 -0.36 9.15 2.58
N HIS A 359 -1.00 8.03 2.23
CA HIS A 359 -0.55 7.09 1.20
C HIS A 359 -1.78 6.60 0.40
N TYR A 360 -1.53 5.95 -0.73
CA TYR A 360 -2.51 5.09 -1.40
C TYR A 360 -1.98 3.67 -1.47
N PHE A 361 -2.80 2.70 -1.07
CA PHE A 361 -2.46 1.29 -1.17
C PHE A 361 -2.91 0.70 -2.51
N VAL A 362 -2.15 -0.31 -2.94
CA VAL A 362 -2.50 -1.20 -4.05
C VAL A 362 -2.21 -2.63 -3.61
N VAL A 363 -3.14 -3.56 -3.85
CA VAL A 363 -2.94 -5.01 -3.72
C VAL A 363 -3.31 -5.66 -5.05
N LEU A 364 -2.30 -6.14 -5.77
CA LEU A 364 -2.44 -6.97 -6.96
C LEU A 364 -2.42 -8.44 -6.53
N THR A 365 -3.33 -9.26 -7.06
CA THR A 365 -3.37 -10.71 -6.83
C THR A 365 -3.57 -11.47 -8.13
N SER A 366 -2.73 -12.48 -8.36
CA SER A 366 -2.73 -13.38 -9.52
C SER A 366 -2.53 -14.84 -9.10
N CYS A 367 -2.63 -15.76 -10.06
CA CYS A 367 -2.26 -17.16 -9.84
C CYS A 367 -0.75 -17.36 -10.06
N ARG A 368 -0.09 -18.21 -9.25
CA ARG A 368 1.30 -18.61 -9.49
C ARG A 368 1.45 -19.47 -10.76
N ASP A 369 0.37 -20.12 -11.20
CA ASP A 369 0.23 -20.73 -12.52
C ASP A 369 -0.30 -19.69 -13.53
N LEU A 370 0.58 -19.16 -14.37
CA LEU A 370 0.25 -18.16 -15.39
C LEU A 370 -0.76 -18.66 -16.45
N ASN A 371 -1.02 -19.96 -16.54
CA ASN A 371 -2.04 -20.51 -17.44
C ASN A 371 -3.48 -20.28 -16.93
N ARG A 372 -3.65 -19.87 -15.66
CA ARG A 372 -4.96 -19.68 -15.02
C ARG A 372 -5.19 -18.22 -14.60
N PRO A 373 -6.38 -17.65 -14.85
CA PRO A 373 -6.74 -16.34 -14.32
C PRO A 373 -6.98 -16.39 -12.80
N PRO A 374 -6.96 -15.25 -12.08
CA PRO A 374 -7.13 -15.19 -10.62
C PRO A 374 -8.41 -15.89 -10.13
N SER A 375 -9.51 -15.79 -10.88
CA SER A 375 -10.82 -16.38 -10.58
C SER A 375 -10.90 -17.91 -10.81
N GLY A 376 -9.91 -18.51 -11.47
CA GLY A 376 -9.80 -19.95 -11.70
C GLY A 376 -8.58 -20.58 -11.02
N CYS A 377 -7.97 -19.89 -10.06
CA CYS A 377 -6.75 -20.32 -9.41
C CYS A 377 -7.04 -21.32 -8.27
N GLU A 378 -6.80 -22.60 -8.54
CA GLU A 378 -6.82 -23.68 -7.53
C GLU A 378 -5.44 -23.86 -6.86
N GLY A 379 -4.35 -23.49 -7.56
CA GLY A 379 -2.98 -23.53 -7.04
C GLY A 379 -2.64 -22.35 -6.11
N GLU A 380 -1.36 -22.15 -5.81
CA GLU A 380 -0.93 -21.01 -4.97
C GLU A 380 -1.21 -19.65 -5.62
N LEU A 381 -1.53 -18.65 -4.80
CA LEU A 381 -1.63 -17.25 -5.21
C LEU A 381 -0.28 -16.55 -5.21
N GLN A 382 -0.14 -15.54 -6.08
CA GLN A 382 0.91 -14.54 -6.02
C GLN A 382 0.28 -13.17 -5.72
N THR A 383 0.90 -12.41 -4.82
CA THR A 383 0.47 -11.07 -4.43
C THR A 383 1.62 -10.09 -4.57
N VAL A 384 1.33 -8.90 -5.07
CA VAL A 384 2.23 -7.74 -5.07
C VAL A 384 1.45 -6.58 -4.49
N SER A 385 1.99 -5.92 -3.46
CA SER A 385 1.34 -4.79 -2.81
C SER A 385 2.28 -3.59 -2.67
N PHE A 386 1.70 -2.40 -2.73
CA PHE A 386 2.41 -1.12 -2.69
C PHE A 386 1.75 -0.18 -1.68
N LEU A 387 2.54 0.63 -0.98
CA LEU A 387 2.08 1.71 -0.10
C LEU A 387 2.71 3.02 -0.56
N LEU A 388 2.08 3.63 -1.58
CA LEU A 388 2.66 4.76 -2.31
C LEU A 388 2.47 6.07 -1.52
N PRO A 389 3.54 6.82 -1.17
CA PRO A 389 3.42 8.04 -0.37
C PRO A 389 2.74 9.15 -1.17
N HIS A 390 1.66 9.70 -0.61
CA HIS A 390 0.82 10.68 -1.28
C HIS A 390 1.39 12.10 -1.11
N ARG A 391 2.22 12.52 -2.08
CA ARG A 391 3.06 13.72 -1.96
C ARG A 391 2.78 14.79 -3.02
N ASP A 392 3.01 16.04 -2.62
CA ASP A 392 2.96 17.24 -3.44
C ASP A 392 4.00 17.25 -4.58
N THR A 393 5.11 16.55 -4.40
CA THR A 393 6.29 16.56 -5.26
C THR A 393 6.85 15.17 -5.47
N ASN A 394 7.13 14.82 -6.72
CA ASN A 394 7.84 13.60 -7.11
C ASN A 394 9.37 13.74 -6.97
N SER A 395 9.80 14.54 -5.98
CA SER A 395 11.19 14.93 -5.72
C SER A 395 12.07 13.74 -5.30
N GLU A 396 11.46 12.65 -4.86
CA GLU A 396 12.12 11.41 -4.44
C GLU A 396 12.81 10.67 -5.58
N SER A 397 12.19 10.64 -6.76
CA SER A 397 12.70 9.91 -7.92
C SER A 397 13.91 10.58 -8.56
N CYS A 398 14.13 11.87 -8.29
CA CYS A 398 15.05 12.80 -8.97
C CYS A 398 14.91 12.94 -10.51
N ARG A 399 14.15 12.05 -11.16
CA ARG A 399 13.87 12.00 -12.60
C ARG A 399 12.47 12.50 -12.98
N SER A 400 11.74 13.18 -12.09
CA SER A 400 10.33 13.54 -12.34
C SER A 400 10.09 14.56 -13.47
N SER A 401 11.16 15.11 -14.07
CA SER A 401 11.18 15.88 -15.32
C SER A 401 11.28 15.01 -16.58
N GLU A 402 11.66 13.75 -16.44
CA GLU A 402 11.68 12.73 -17.50
C GLU A 402 10.29 12.10 -17.64
N VAL A 403 10.08 11.38 -18.74
CA VAL A 403 8.82 10.67 -19.00
C VAL A 403 8.58 9.58 -17.96
N GLU A 404 7.33 9.34 -17.63
CA GLU A 404 6.91 8.48 -16.51
C GLU A 404 7.44 7.03 -16.59
N SER A 405 7.77 6.53 -17.80
CA SER A 405 8.34 5.19 -18.00
C SER A 405 9.72 4.99 -17.38
N GLU A 406 10.53 6.04 -17.21
CA GLU A 406 11.92 5.92 -16.76
C GLU A 406 12.09 5.93 -15.23
N TRP A 407 10.99 6.07 -14.48
CA TRP A 407 11.04 6.24 -13.02
C TRP A 407 9.78 5.83 -12.23
N VAL A 408 8.58 5.77 -12.82
CA VAL A 408 7.37 5.47 -12.02
C VAL A 408 7.34 4.01 -11.54
N GLU A 409 7.71 3.05 -12.39
CA GLU A 409 7.72 1.64 -12.00
C GLU A 409 8.78 1.37 -10.90
N ASP A 410 10.00 1.89 -11.07
CA ASP A 410 11.07 1.88 -10.05
C ASP A 410 10.61 2.46 -8.70
N LEU A 411 9.91 3.61 -8.71
CA LEU A 411 9.40 4.23 -7.49
C LEU A 411 8.32 3.37 -6.83
N MET A 412 7.44 2.73 -7.62
CA MET A 412 6.44 1.81 -7.07
C MET A 412 7.09 0.59 -6.42
N TRP A 413 8.05 -0.06 -7.09
CA TRP A 413 8.79 -1.20 -6.51
C TRP A 413 9.59 -0.83 -5.26
N PHE A 414 10.15 0.37 -5.21
CA PHE A 414 10.81 0.88 -4.00
C PHE A 414 9.86 1.01 -2.79
N HIS A 415 8.59 1.35 -3.05
CA HIS A 415 7.48 1.39 -2.09
C HIS A 415 6.59 0.12 -2.09
N GLN A 416 7.14 -1.02 -2.50
CA GLN A 416 6.51 -2.31 -2.27
C GLN A 416 6.34 -2.55 -0.75
N ALA A 417 5.27 -3.25 -0.38
CA ALA A 417 4.97 -3.65 0.99
C ALA A 417 4.32 -5.04 0.99
N ARG A 418 4.27 -5.71 2.16
CA ARG A 418 3.55 -6.97 2.32
C ARG A 418 2.06 -6.67 2.43
N VAL A 419 1.18 -7.61 2.08
CA VAL A 419 -0.27 -7.42 2.28
C VAL A 419 -0.56 -7.18 3.77
N ARG A 420 0.21 -7.82 4.68
CA ARG A 420 0.10 -7.59 6.12
C ARG A 420 0.39 -6.15 6.56
N ASP A 421 1.26 -5.43 5.86
CA ASP A 421 1.53 -4.01 6.13
C ASP A 421 0.32 -3.15 5.69
N VAL A 422 -0.29 -3.49 4.55
CA VAL A 422 -1.55 -2.86 4.09
C VAL A 422 -2.69 -3.12 5.09
N GLU A 423 -2.80 -4.31 5.66
CA GLU A 423 -3.81 -4.63 6.68
C GLU A 423 -3.70 -3.77 7.94
N TRP A 424 -2.48 -3.60 8.47
CA TRP A 424 -2.26 -2.76 9.65
C TRP A 424 -2.59 -1.29 9.38
N ILE A 425 -2.05 -0.73 8.29
CA ILE A 425 -2.15 0.70 7.97
C ILE A 425 -3.55 1.13 7.45
N THR A 426 -4.42 0.17 7.13
CA THR A 426 -5.82 0.43 6.71
C THR A 426 -6.86 -0.06 7.73
N GLY A 427 -6.49 -0.98 8.62
CA GLY A 427 -7.44 -1.70 9.48
C GLY A 427 -8.36 -2.66 8.69
N LEU A 428 -7.97 -3.06 7.48
CA LEU A 428 -8.67 -4.06 6.67
C LEU A 428 -8.05 -5.46 6.90
N ASP A 429 -8.82 -6.51 6.61
CA ASP A 429 -8.31 -7.88 6.45
C ASP A 429 -8.75 -8.47 5.11
N PHE A 430 -7.81 -9.06 4.37
CA PHE A 430 -8.04 -9.57 3.02
C PHE A 430 -8.24 -11.10 2.97
N PHE A 431 -8.84 -11.58 1.88
CA PHE A 431 -8.92 -12.98 1.48
C PHE A 431 -9.77 -13.94 2.34
N GLN A 432 -10.53 -13.45 3.33
CA GLN A 432 -11.30 -14.32 4.25
C GLN A 432 -12.27 -15.28 3.55
N ASP A 433 -13.02 -14.80 2.54
CA ASP A 433 -14.02 -15.61 1.83
C ASP A 433 -13.43 -16.42 0.66
N SER A 434 -12.09 -16.53 0.55
CA SER A 434 -11.40 -17.27 -0.52
C SER A 434 -11.48 -18.80 -0.39
N GLY A 435 -11.94 -19.33 0.74
CA GLY A 435 -12.05 -20.77 1.00
C GLY A 435 -10.71 -21.50 1.22
N ARG A 436 -9.59 -20.78 1.30
CA ARG A 436 -8.24 -21.34 1.46
C ARG A 436 -7.86 -21.60 2.93
N PRO A 437 -6.91 -22.51 3.21
CA PRO A 437 -6.35 -22.70 4.55
C PRO A 437 -5.77 -21.38 5.10
N ILE A 438 -6.01 -21.12 6.38
CA ILE A 438 -5.65 -19.83 6.99
C ILE A 438 -4.12 -19.69 7.08
N GLU A 439 -3.40 -20.78 7.34
CA GLU A 439 -1.94 -20.83 7.29
C GLU A 439 -1.37 -20.43 5.92
N GLU A 440 -2.05 -20.81 4.83
CA GLU A 440 -1.67 -20.40 3.47
C GLU A 440 -1.88 -18.90 3.29
N LEU A 441 -3.02 -18.38 3.73
CA LEU A 441 -3.35 -16.94 3.66
C LEU A 441 -2.42 -16.10 4.53
N LEU A 442 -2.05 -16.55 5.74
CA LEU A 442 -1.08 -15.86 6.59
C LEU A 442 0.30 -15.84 5.92
N ARG A 443 0.78 -16.98 5.41
CA ARG A 443 2.05 -17.08 4.66
C ARG A 443 2.07 -16.18 3.43
N LEU A 444 0.95 -16.07 2.71
CA LEU A 444 0.79 -15.14 1.59
C LEU A 444 0.85 -13.68 2.06
N LYS A 445 0.10 -13.34 3.13
CA LYS A 445 0.06 -11.98 3.71
C LYS A 445 1.41 -11.50 4.24
N THR A 446 2.24 -12.41 4.78
CA THR A 446 3.57 -12.10 5.34
C THR A 446 4.75 -12.29 4.39
N ARG A 447 4.54 -12.75 3.14
CA ARG A 447 5.62 -12.99 2.17
C ARG A 447 6.52 -11.74 2.05
N PRO A 448 7.85 -11.83 2.28
CA PRO A 448 8.76 -10.70 2.15
C PRO A 448 8.74 -10.10 0.73
N THR A 449 8.94 -8.80 0.63
CA THR A 449 9.03 -8.06 -0.65
C THR A 449 10.14 -8.59 -1.54
N ALA A 450 11.29 -8.93 -0.94
CA ALA A 450 12.47 -9.49 -1.60
C ALA A 450 12.38 -10.97 -2.05
N THR A 451 11.21 -11.62 -2.06
CA THR A 451 11.16 -13.03 -2.50
C THR A 451 11.51 -13.20 -3.99
N PRO A 452 12.37 -14.16 -4.36
CA PRO A 452 12.63 -14.50 -5.75
C PRO A 452 11.32 -14.82 -6.50
N GLY A 453 11.10 -14.14 -7.63
CA GLY A 453 9.85 -14.25 -8.39
C GLY A 453 8.85 -13.10 -8.16
N SER A 454 9.15 -12.14 -7.28
CA SER A 454 8.77 -10.75 -7.55
C SER A 454 9.31 -10.37 -8.95
N PRO A 455 8.49 -9.80 -9.85
CA PRO A 455 8.97 -9.41 -11.18
C PRO A 455 9.95 -8.24 -11.07
N VAL A 456 10.88 -8.19 -12.03
CA VAL A 456 11.77 -7.05 -12.32
C VAL A 456 11.29 -6.41 -13.63
#